data_AF-A0A925MR05-F1
#
_entry.id   AF-A0A925MR05-F1
#
_cell.length_a   1.000
_cell.length_b   1.000
_cell.length_c   1.000
_cell.angle_alpha   90.00
_cell.angle_beta   90.00
_cell.angle_gamma   90.00
#
_symmetry.space_group_name_H-M   'P 1'
#
loop_
_entity.id
_entity.type
_entity.pdbx_description
1 polymer ?
#
loop_
_entity_poly.entity_id
_entity_poly.type
_entity_poly.pdbx_seq_one_letter_code
_entity_poly.pdbx_strand_id
1 'polypeptide(L)'
;MNLLRALLLAIFIAGPAMAAGPDELPDIGSPAEATISLDDEYRIGLMIMRGLRDSGQILDDPEAAQYIDSVGHQLSSGAQEGNRRFTFFIVKDSSINAFALPGGFIGINSGLLLETQSESELAGVLAHEIAHVTQRHIARGLAEQSRTSLVSTAAMLAAILLGATAGAGDAAMAGVAAAQTLALQQQMTFTRANEIEADRVGMGVLVGAGFDPNGMPAFFGTMARRAGVNESQIPAIVRSHPITTDRIAESKNRAAQFTGKNGMRTVSNSVGYELTRERLRVLTTPPGENAVDYYQAANKTEANATRAQRYGKAIALLTSEQASKAIPLLQQLRADDETVVQYHIALAQAQSLSGQSDASLVTFEQARKLFPRNV
;
A
#
# COMPACT_ATOMS: atom_id res chain seq x y z
N MET A 1 -69.42 -43.27 -26.86
CA MET A 1 -68.53 -43.98 -27.80
C MET A 1 -68.02 -42.94 -28.78
N ASN A 2 -66.70 -42.86 -28.97
CA ASN A 2 -65.95 -41.90 -29.80
C ASN A 2 -66.02 -40.43 -29.30
N LEU A 3 -64.97 -39.65 -29.02
CA LEU A 3 -63.56 -39.49 -29.46
C LEU A 3 -63.32 -38.30 -30.42
N LEU A 4 -62.36 -37.46 -30.02
CA LEU A 4 -61.45 -36.59 -30.82
C LEU A 4 -61.91 -35.24 -31.41
N ARG A 5 -61.14 -34.18 -31.03
CA ARG A 5 -60.72 -32.98 -31.83
C ARG A 5 -61.85 -31.99 -32.22
N ALA A 6 -61.68 -30.70 -32.54
CA ALA A 6 -60.59 -29.71 -32.66
C ALA A 6 -61.25 -28.28 -32.83
N LEU A 7 -60.61 -27.10 -32.84
CA LEU A 7 -59.32 -26.54 -32.35
C LEU A 7 -59.30 -25.02 -32.69
N LEU A 8 -58.85 -24.13 -31.76
CA LEU A 8 -58.60 -22.67 -31.95
C LEU A 8 -59.84 -21.79 -32.28
N LEU A 9 -59.97 -20.56 -31.76
CA LEU A 9 -59.13 -19.39 -32.09
C LEU A 9 -59.16 -18.32 -30.99
N ALA A 10 -57.99 -17.89 -30.51
CA ALA A 10 -57.83 -16.71 -29.67
C ALA A 10 -56.91 -15.71 -30.37
N ILE A 11 -57.43 -14.53 -30.69
CA ILE A 11 -56.71 -13.50 -31.45
C ILE A 11 -55.87 -12.67 -30.47
N PHE A 12 -54.54 -12.80 -30.55
CA PHE A 12 -53.63 -11.86 -29.90
C PHE A 12 -53.44 -10.63 -30.80
N ILE A 13 -53.79 -9.46 -30.26
CA ILE A 13 -53.50 -8.17 -30.89
C ILE A 13 -52.04 -7.82 -30.58
N ALA A 14 -51.18 -7.84 -31.60
CA ALA A 14 -49.80 -7.39 -31.48
C ALA A 14 -49.75 -5.85 -31.48
N GLY A 15 -49.34 -5.25 -30.37
CA GLY A 15 -48.92 -3.85 -30.35
C GLY A 15 -47.57 -3.66 -31.06
N PRO A 16 -47.26 -2.46 -31.58
CA PRO A 16 -45.98 -2.21 -32.24
C PRO A 16 -44.84 -2.28 -31.21
N ALA A 17 -43.89 -3.18 -31.44
CA ALA A 17 -42.64 -3.19 -30.69
C ALA A 17 -41.85 -1.91 -31.04
N MET A 18 -41.65 -1.03 -30.05
CA MET A 18 -40.69 0.06 -30.16
C MET A 18 -39.29 -0.55 -30.24
N ALA A 19 -38.66 -0.50 -31.40
CA ALA A 19 -37.29 -0.94 -31.58
C ALA A 19 -36.35 0.03 -30.84
N ALA A 20 -35.67 -0.44 -29.80
CA ALA A 20 -34.55 0.27 -29.20
C ALA A 20 -33.41 0.40 -30.23
N GLY A 21 -32.72 1.54 -30.23
CA GLY A 21 -31.61 1.81 -31.15
C GLY A 21 -30.34 1.02 -30.81
N PRO A 22 -29.35 0.97 -31.73
CA PRO A 22 -28.20 0.06 -31.57
C PRO A 22 -27.13 0.44 -30.54
N ASP A 23 -27.31 1.52 -29.77
CA ASP A 23 -26.21 2.19 -29.01
C ASP A 23 -26.38 2.23 -27.48
N GLU A 24 -27.39 1.57 -26.90
CA GLU A 24 -27.44 1.29 -25.46
C GLU A 24 -27.53 -0.22 -25.22
N LEU A 25 -26.37 -0.89 -25.25
CA LEU A 25 -26.22 -2.19 -24.61
C LEU A 25 -26.43 -1.99 -23.10
N PRO A 26 -27.36 -2.72 -22.45
CA PRO A 26 -27.47 -2.70 -21.00
C PRO A 26 -26.14 -3.14 -20.38
N ASP A 27 -25.70 -2.43 -19.34
CA ASP A 27 -24.55 -2.85 -18.54
C ASP A 27 -24.86 -4.17 -17.84
N ILE A 28 -24.49 -5.27 -18.50
CA ILE A 28 -24.53 -6.62 -17.97
C ILE A 28 -23.36 -6.79 -17.01
N GLY A 29 -23.48 -6.11 -15.87
CA GLY A 29 -22.43 -5.91 -14.87
C GLY A 29 -21.64 -7.16 -14.55
N SER A 30 -20.36 -6.96 -14.24
CA SER A 30 -19.40 -8.05 -14.06
C SER A 30 -19.83 -9.02 -12.96
N PRO A 31 -19.46 -10.31 -13.02
CA PRO A 31 -19.75 -11.26 -11.95
C PRO A 31 -19.23 -10.87 -10.56
N ALA A 32 -18.25 -9.96 -10.49
CA ALA A 32 -17.78 -9.37 -9.24
C ALA A 32 -18.80 -8.39 -8.63
N GLU A 33 -19.44 -7.56 -9.46
CA GLU A 33 -20.49 -6.61 -9.05
C GLU A 33 -21.76 -7.33 -8.58
N ALA A 34 -22.04 -8.50 -9.17
CA ALA A 34 -23.11 -9.38 -8.71
C ALA A 34 -22.83 -10.05 -7.34
N THR A 35 -21.61 -9.93 -6.78
CA THR A 35 -21.21 -10.59 -5.53
C THR A 35 -20.96 -9.60 -4.39
N ILE A 36 -20.22 -8.51 -4.61
CA ILE A 36 -19.93 -7.46 -3.60
C ILE A 36 -19.94 -6.08 -4.28
N SER A 37 -20.59 -5.09 -3.67
CA SER A 37 -20.60 -3.71 -4.16
C SER A 37 -19.31 -2.95 -3.80
N LEU A 38 -19.00 -1.85 -4.49
CA LEU A 38 -17.84 -1.01 -4.15
C LEU A 38 -17.96 -0.36 -2.76
N ASP A 39 -19.18 -0.03 -2.32
CA ASP A 39 -19.45 0.51 -0.98
C ASP A 39 -19.25 -0.55 0.11
N ASP A 40 -19.63 -1.79 -0.16
CA ASP A 40 -19.42 -2.92 0.74
C ASP A 40 -17.94 -3.28 0.84
N GLU A 41 -17.21 -3.30 -0.28
CA GLU A 41 -15.74 -3.40 -0.27
C GLU A 41 -15.10 -2.31 0.61
N TYR A 42 -15.53 -1.05 0.48
CA TYR A 42 -15.03 0.06 1.30
C TYR A 42 -15.33 -0.13 2.80
N ARG A 43 -16.54 -0.56 3.16
CA ARG A 43 -16.91 -0.85 4.55
C ARG A 43 -16.07 -1.97 5.15
N ILE A 44 -15.84 -3.06 4.39
CA ILE A 44 -15.00 -4.19 4.81
C ILE A 44 -13.55 -3.71 5.03
N GLY A 45 -12.95 -3.01 4.07
CA GLY A 45 -11.60 -2.47 4.20
C GLY A 45 -11.43 -1.53 5.39
N LEU A 46 -12.40 -0.64 5.61
CA LEU A 46 -12.42 0.29 6.74
C LEU A 46 -12.53 -0.43 8.09
N MET A 47 -13.34 -1.50 8.18
CA MET A 47 -13.45 -2.33 9.38
C MET A 47 -12.11 -3.00 9.72
N ILE A 48 -11.45 -3.61 8.74
CA ILE A 48 -10.13 -4.26 8.93
C ILE A 48 -9.09 -3.22 9.35
N MET A 49 -9.02 -2.08 8.66
CA MET A 49 -8.06 -1.01 8.94
C MET A 49 -8.25 -0.43 10.35
N ARG A 50 -9.49 -0.28 10.82
CA ARG A 50 -9.79 0.08 12.22
C ARG A 50 -9.28 -1.00 13.19
N GLY A 51 -9.54 -2.29 12.93
CA GLY A 51 -9.00 -3.37 13.75
C GLY A 51 -7.46 -3.39 13.83
N LEU A 52 -6.77 -3.08 12.73
CA LEU A 52 -5.30 -2.93 12.69
C LEU A 52 -4.82 -1.70 13.49
N ARG A 53 -5.59 -0.60 13.49
CA ARG A 53 -5.30 0.58 14.31
C ARG A 53 -5.52 0.31 15.80
N ASP A 54 -6.67 -0.26 16.16
CA ASP A 54 -7.08 -0.50 17.54
C ASP A 54 -6.22 -1.57 18.23
N SER A 55 -5.69 -2.53 17.48
CA SER A 55 -4.66 -3.47 17.95
C SER A 55 -3.24 -2.88 18.00
N GLY A 56 -3.08 -1.61 17.63
CA GLY A 56 -1.80 -0.91 17.66
C GLY A 56 -0.79 -1.42 16.63
N GLN A 57 -1.22 -2.08 15.55
CA GLN A 57 -0.32 -2.60 14.50
C GLN A 57 0.07 -1.54 13.48
N ILE A 58 -0.79 -0.54 13.23
CA ILE A 58 -0.46 0.61 12.37
C ILE A 58 0.64 1.49 13.02
N LEU A 59 1.54 2.03 12.20
CA LEU A 59 2.49 3.06 12.59
C LEU A 59 1.87 4.44 12.42
N ASP A 60 1.41 5.03 13.52
CA ASP A 60 0.90 6.40 13.56
C ASP A 60 2.06 7.42 13.65
N ASP A 61 2.86 7.53 12.57
CA ASP A 61 3.89 8.56 12.41
C ASP A 61 3.53 9.51 11.25
N PRO A 62 3.40 10.82 11.47
CA PRO A 62 2.88 11.74 10.46
C PRO A 62 3.85 11.96 9.28
N GLU A 63 5.16 11.95 9.51
CA GLU A 63 6.16 12.12 8.43
C GLU A 63 6.16 10.90 7.49
N ALA A 64 6.18 9.69 8.04
CA ALA A 64 6.13 8.46 7.26
C ALA A 64 4.77 8.24 6.57
N ALA A 65 3.67 8.60 7.25
CA ALA A 65 2.33 8.57 6.67
C ALA A 65 2.18 9.55 5.50
N GLN A 66 2.64 10.81 5.65
CA GLN A 66 2.62 11.79 4.57
C GLN A 66 3.45 11.32 3.37
N TYR A 67 4.63 10.73 3.61
CA TYR A 67 5.46 10.19 2.54
C TYR A 67 4.74 9.08 1.76
N ILE A 68 4.24 8.04 2.44
CA ILE A 68 3.61 6.90 1.74
C ILE A 68 2.32 7.31 1.02
N ASP A 69 1.57 8.24 1.61
CA ASP A 69 0.37 8.82 1.00
C ASP A 69 0.72 9.64 -0.25
N SER A 70 1.83 10.39 -0.25
CA SER A 70 2.28 11.16 -1.42
C SER A 70 2.67 10.26 -2.61
N VAL A 71 3.40 9.17 -2.36
CA VAL A 71 3.77 8.18 -3.40
C VAL A 71 2.53 7.45 -3.90
N GLY A 72 1.63 7.05 -2.98
CA GLY A 72 0.37 6.40 -3.31
C GLY A 72 -0.57 7.28 -4.14
N HIS A 73 -0.67 8.57 -3.84
CA HIS A 73 -1.41 9.54 -4.65
C HIS A 73 -0.75 9.79 -6.02
N GLN A 74 0.58 9.88 -6.08
CA GLN A 74 1.31 10.01 -7.35
C GLN A 74 1.02 8.82 -8.27
N LEU A 75 1.04 7.59 -7.73
CA LEU A 75 0.69 6.37 -8.46
C LEU A 75 -0.79 6.34 -8.88
N SER A 76 -1.71 6.48 -7.93
CA SER A 76 -3.15 6.38 -8.20
C SER A 76 -3.69 7.48 -9.12
N SER A 77 -3.05 8.66 -9.19
CA SER A 77 -3.39 9.71 -10.16
C SER A 77 -3.24 9.29 -11.63
N GLY A 78 -2.34 8.32 -11.91
CA GLY A 78 -2.18 7.69 -13.22
C GLY A 78 -3.14 6.52 -13.48
N ALA A 79 -3.74 5.96 -12.43
CA ALA A 79 -4.70 4.87 -12.50
C ALA A 79 -6.13 5.41 -12.73
N GLN A 80 -6.40 5.90 -13.95
CA GLN A 80 -7.63 6.58 -14.34
C GLN A 80 -8.87 5.66 -14.48
N GLU A 81 -9.22 4.91 -13.42
CA GLU A 81 -10.45 4.09 -13.38
C GLU A 81 -11.33 4.39 -12.16
N GLY A 82 -12.27 5.32 -12.36
CA GLY A 82 -13.38 5.58 -11.46
C GLY A 82 -13.02 6.38 -10.21
N ASN A 83 -14.06 6.75 -9.45
CA ASN A 83 -13.99 7.59 -8.25
C ASN A 83 -13.45 6.82 -7.02
N ARG A 84 -12.51 5.89 -7.23
CA ARG A 84 -11.98 5.01 -6.18
C ARG A 84 -10.98 5.77 -5.32
N ARG A 85 -11.23 5.76 -4.01
CA ARG A 85 -10.35 6.37 -3.02
C ARG A 85 -9.33 5.34 -2.58
N PHE A 86 -8.06 5.72 -2.57
CA PHE A 86 -7.01 4.92 -1.98
C PHE A 86 -6.68 5.41 -0.57
N THR A 87 -6.18 4.54 0.29
CA THR A 87 -5.69 4.89 1.62
C THR A 87 -4.49 4.01 1.93
N PHE A 88 -3.32 4.65 2.02
CA PHE A 88 -2.05 3.98 2.26
C PHE A 88 -1.70 4.06 3.75
N PHE A 89 -1.22 2.96 4.33
CA PHE A 89 -0.82 2.93 5.74
C PHE A 89 0.36 2.00 5.98
N ILE A 90 1.18 2.32 6.98
CA ILE A 90 2.36 1.53 7.35
C ILE A 90 2.02 0.64 8.55
N VAL A 91 2.43 -0.62 8.50
CA VAL A 91 2.29 -1.61 9.56
C VAL A 91 3.65 -1.83 10.22
N LYS A 92 3.67 -1.90 11.56
CA LYS A 92 4.87 -2.14 12.39
C LYS A 92 5.25 -3.62 12.39
N ASP A 93 5.64 -4.11 11.22
CA ASP A 93 6.01 -5.50 10.97
C ASP A 93 7.32 -5.51 10.15
N SER A 94 8.32 -6.23 10.65
CA SER A 94 9.65 -6.36 10.04
C SER A 94 9.69 -7.35 8.87
N SER A 95 8.60 -8.08 8.62
CA SER A 95 8.47 -8.93 7.44
C SER A 95 8.31 -8.12 6.15
N ILE A 96 8.88 -8.62 5.07
CA ILE A 96 8.78 -7.99 3.75
C ILE A 96 7.41 -8.33 3.16
N ASN A 97 6.47 -7.39 3.30
CA ASN A 97 5.11 -7.49 2.77
C ASN A 97 4.51 -6.14 2.36
N ALA A 98 3.62 -6.18 1.37
CA ALA A 98 2.57 -5.21 1.15
C ALA A 98 1.28 -5.98 0.83
N PHE A 99 0.13 -5.32 0.96
CA PHE A 99 -1.14 -5.95 0.64
C PHE A 99 -2.26 -4.94 0.36
N ALA A 100 -3.07 -5.24 -0.64
CA ALA A 100 -4.40 -4.67 -0.81
C ALA A 100 -5.42 -5.29 0.15
N LEU A 101 -6.33 -4.46 0.65
CA LEU A 101 -7.61 -4.82 1.24
C LEU A 101 -8.75 -4.34 0.30
N PRO A 102 -9.98 -4.88 0.42
CA PRO A 102 -11.14 -4.37 -0.30
C PRO A 102 -11.31 -2.86 -0.15
N GLY A 103 -11.79 -2.20 -1.20
CA GLY A 103 -12.17 -0.78 -1.12
C GLY A 103 -11.01 0.24 -1.14
N GLY A 104 -9.80 -0.16 -1.52
CA GLY A 104 -8.67 0.75 -1.80
C GLY A 104 -7.72 1.02 -0.64
N PHE A 105 -7.84 0.28 0.46
CA PHE A 105 -6.87 0.35 1.56
C PHE A 105 -5.65 -0.52 1.23
N ILE A 106 -4.44 0.06 1.25
CA ILE A 106 -3.19 -0.64 0.95
C ILE A 106 -2.25 -0.53 2.15
N GLY A 107 -1.87 -1.68 2.70
CA GLY A 107 -0.97 -1.81 3.83
C GLY A 107 0.47 -2.10 3.38
N ILE A 108 1.44 -1.44 4.01
CA ILE A 108 2.88 -1.59 3.75
C ILE A 108 3.57 -1.99 5.06
N ASN A 109 4.20 -3.16 5.12
CA ASN A 109 5.01 -3.50 6.29
C ASN A 109 6.30 -2.66 6.29
N SER A 110 6.75 -2.16 7.46
CA SER A 110 8.00 -1.38 7.52
C SER A 110 9.20 -2.16 7.00
N GLY A 111 9.22 -3.49 7.20
CA GLY A 111 10.21 -4.41 6.63
C GLY A 111 10.33 -4.37 5.11
N LEU A 112 9.24 -4.09 4.37
CA LEU A 112 9.30 -3.93 2.92
C LEU A 112 10.05 -2.65 2.54
N LEU A 113 9.70 -1.51 3.14
CA LEU A 113 10.32 -0.23 2.79
C LEU A 113 11.81 -0.21 3.19
N LEU A 114 12.16 -0.85 4.31
CA LEU A 114 13.55 -1.06 4.72
C LEU A 114 14.37 -1.97 3.79
N GLU A 115 13.71 -2.85 3.03
CA GLU A 115 14.34 -3.78 2.07
C GLU A 115 14.52 -3.18 0.67
N THR A 116 13.63 -2.27 0.25
CA THR A 116 13.75 -1.63 -1.06
C THR A 116 15.07 -0.86 -1.21
N GLN A 117 15.69 -0.97 -2.38
CA GLN A 117 16.96 -0.30 -2.69
C GLN A 117 16.74 1.06 -3.35
N SER A 118 15.58 1.27 -3.99
CA SER A 118 15.17 2.55 -4.55
C SER A 118 13.68 2.84 -4.30
N GLU A 119 13.32 4.12 -4.40
CA GLU A 119 11.92 4.56 -4.36
C GLU A 119 11.09 3.94 -5.51
N SER A 120 11.70 3.69 -6.66
CA SER A 120 11.03 3.01 -7.79
C SER A 120 10.77 1.52 -7.53
N GLU A 121 11.54 0.85 -6.68
CA GLU A 121 11.20 -0.52 -6.20
C GLU A 121 9.96 -0.49 -5.31
N LEU A 122 9.91 0.43 -4.34
CA LEU A 122 8.74 0.63 -3.47
C LEU A 122 7.49 0.97 -4.30
N ALA A 123 7.62 1.95 -5.20
CA ALA A 123 6.55 2.36 -6.09
C ALA A 123 6.10 1.22 -7.01
N GLY A 124 7.02 0.33 -7.44
CA GLY A 124 6.71 -0.86 -8.21
C GLY A 124 5.80 -1.85 -7.47
N VAL A 125 6.04 -2.06 -6.17
CA VAL A 125 5.17 -2.88 -5.31
C VAL A 125 3.83 -2.20 -5.07
N LEU A 126 3.81 -0.90 -4.77
CA LEU A 126 2.57 -0.14 -4.58
C LEU A 126 1.70 -0.13 -5.85
N ALA A 127 2.32 -0.01 -7.03
CA ALA A 127 1.61 -0.07 -8.31
C ALA A 127 0.98 -1.46 -8.56
N HIS A 128 1.62 -2.54 -8.09
CA HIS A 128 1.07 -3.90 -8.11
C HIS A 128 -0.17 -4.02 -7.20
N GLU A 129 -0.10 -3.50 -5.97
CA GLU A 129 -1.25 -3.50 -5.05
C GLU A 129 -2.41 -2.62 -5.55
N ILE A 130 -2.11 -1.47 -6.15
CA ILE A 130 -3.10 -0.64 -6.84
C ILE A 130 -3.79 -1.42 -7.96
N ALA A 131 -3.03 -2.21 -8.74
CA ALA A 131 -3.59 -3.08 -9.76
C ALA A 131 -4.49 -4.19 -9.17
N HIS A 132 -4.14 -4.79 -8.03
CA HIS A 132 -5.03 -5.74 -7.34
C HIS A 132 -6.38 -5.13 -6.93
N VAL A 133 -6.38 -3.86 -6.50
CA VAL A 133 -7.60 -3.10 -6.18
C VAL A 133 -8.39 -2.76 -7.45
N THR A 134 -7.77 -2.14 -8.46
CA THR A 134 -8.47 -1.67 -9.68
C THR A 134 -9.10 -2.86 -10.41
N GLN A 135 -8.32 -3.92 -10.62
CA GLN A 135 -8.77 -5.17 -11.25
C GLN A 135 -9.65 -6.04 -10.33
N ARG A 136 -10.01 -5.56 -9.13
CA ARG A 136 -10.91 -6.19 -8.15
C ARG A 136 -10.58 -7.66 -7.90
N HIS A 137 -9.30 -8.02 -7.79
CA HIS A 137 -8.86 -9.43 -7.71
C HIS A 137 -9.44 -10.15 -6.48
N ILE A 138 -9.62 -9.44 -5.36
CA ILE A 138 -10.24 -10.00 -4.15
C ILE A 138 -11.72 -10.32 -4.39
N ALA A 139 -12.50 -9.37 -4.92
CA ALA A 139 -13.93 -9.58 -5.21
C ALA A 139 -14.15 -10.66 -6.30
N ARG A 140 -13.33 -10.68 -7.35
CA ARG A 140 -13.34 -11.75 -8.38
C ARG A 140 -13.04 -13.12 -7.75
N GLY A 141 -12.05 -13.22 -6.86
CA GLY A 141 -11.73 -14.46 -6.15
C GLY A 141 -12.88 -14.96 -5.26
N LEU A 142 -13.49 -14.06 -4.48
CA LEU A 142 -14.65 -14.37 -3.62
C LEU A 142 -15.87 -14.80 -4.43
N ALA A 143 -16.10 -14.21 -5.61
CA ALA A 143 -17.18 -14.62 -6.52
C ALA A 143 -17.01 -16.05 -7.04
N GLU A 144 -15.81 -16.42 -7.51
CA GLU A 144 -15.53 -17.79 -7.99
C GLU A 144 -15.56 -18.83 -6.84
N GLN A 145 -15.09 -18.46 -5.65
CA GLN A 145 -15.22 -19.31 -4.46
C GLN A 145 -16.69 -19.52 -4.05
N SER A 146 -17.52 -18.46 -4.11
CA SER A 146 -18.95 -18.52 -3.80
C SER A 146 -19.72 -19.44 -4.74
N ARG A 147 -19.34 -19.53 -6.03
CA ARG A 147 -19.90 -20.51 -6.97
C ARG A 147 -19.60 -21.97 -6.59
N THR A 148 -18.48 -22.20 -5.91
CA THR A 148 -18.02 -23.55 -5.52
C THR A 148 -18.57 -23.97 -4.15
N SER A 149 -18.85 -23.02 -3.25
CA SER A 149 -19.47 -23.28 -1.94
C SER A 149 -20.45 -22.15 -1.56
N LEU A 150 -21.64 -22.21 -2.17
CA LEU A 150 -22.70 -21.18 -2.07
C LEU A 150 -23.10 -20.83 -0.62
N VAL A 151 -23.20 -21.83 0.26
CA VAL A 151 -23.73 -21.63 1.62
C VAL A 151 -22.68 -21.03 2.56
N SER A 152 -21.43 -21.49 2.51
CA SER A 152 -20.39 -21.06 3.47
C SER A 152 -19.87 -19.65 3.17
N THR A 153 -19.66 -19.32 1.90
CA THR A 153 -19.06 -18.03 1.52
C THR A 153 -20.08 -16.89 1.65
N ALA A 154 -21.34 -17.13 1.28
CA ALA A 154 -22.41 -16.13 1.47
C ALA A 154 -22.68 -15.85 2.96
N ALA A 155 -22.72 -16.88 3.82
CA ALA A 155 -22.88 -16.69 5.27
C ALA A 155 -21.71 -15.95 5.90
N MET A 156 -20.48 -16.22 5.45
CA MET A 156 -19.26 -15.52 5.86
C MET A 156 -19.29 -14.05 5.43
N LEU A 157 -19.59 -13.75 4.17
CA LEU A 157 -19.73 -12.38 3.68
C LEU A 157 -20.82 -11.61 4.44
N ALA A 158 -21.97 -12.24 4.69
CA ALA A 158 -23.01 -11.65 5.52
C ALA A 158 -22.52 -11.33 6.95
N ALA A 159 -21.76 -12.23 7.59
CA ALA A 159 -21.20 -11.99 8.92
C ALA A 159 -20.19 -10.83 8.93
N ILE A 160 -19.32 -10.74 7.91
CA ILE A 160 -18.36 -9.64 7.75
C ILE A 160 -19.09 -8.31 7.51
N LEU A 161 -20.12 -8.29 6.67
CA LEU A 161 -20.91 -7.08 6.38
C LEU A 161 -21.74 -6.61 7.59
N LEU A 162 -22.29 -7.55 8.37
CA LEU A 162 -22.94 -7.24 9.65
C LEU A 162 -21.93 -6.65 10.65
N GLY A 163 -20.71 -7.21 10.74
CA GLY A 163 -19.63 -6.65 11.55
C GLY A 163 -19.21 -5.24 11.10
N ALA A 164 -19.11 -5.02 9.79
CA ALA A 164 -18.73 -3.73 9.20
C ALA A 164 -19.84 -2.65 9.30
N THR A 165 -21.07 -3.04 9.60
CA THR A 165 -22.22 -2.13 9.82
C THR A 165 -22.66 -2.03 11.29
N ALA A 166 -22.04 -2.80 12.20
CA ALA A 166 -22.32 -2.75 13.63
C ALA A 166 -21.94 -1.39 14.25
N GLY A 167 -22.82 -0.88 15.11
CA GLY A 167 -22.58 0.35 15.88
C GLY A 167 -21.62 0.15 17.06
N ALA A 168 -21.18 1.25 17.67
CA ALA A 168 -20.17 1.28 18.73
C ALA A 168 -20.50 0.47 20.02
N GLY A 169 -21.72 -0.07 20.15
CA GLY A 169 -22.09 -0.96 21.26
C GLY A 169 -21.51 -2.38 21.16
N ASP A 170 -21.12 -2.82 19.96
CA ASP A 170 -20.66 -4.20 19.68
C ASP A 170 -19.18 -4.26 19.24
N ALA A 171 -18.34 -3.39 19.80
CA ALA A 171 -16.91 -3.28 19.44
C ALA A 171 -16.15 -4.62 19.54
N ALA A 172 -16.51 -5.49 20.48
CA ALA A 172 -15.93 -6.83 20.59
C ALA A 172 -16.26 -7.73 19.38
N MET A 173 -17.51 -7.70 18.89
CA MET A 173 -17.93 -8.45 17.71
C MET A 173 -17.28 -7.90 16.43
N ALA A 174 -17.20 -6.57 16.29
CA ALA A 174 -16.49 -5.94 15.18
C ALA A 174 -14.99 -6.30 15.16
N GLY A 175 -14.33 -6.33 16.33
CA GLY A 175 -12.94 -6.76 16.47
C GLY A 175 -12.71 -8.22 16.07
N VAL A 176 -13.62 -9.13 16.47
CA VAL A 176 -13.57 -10.55 16.06
C VAL A 176 -13.76 -10.69 14.55
N ALA A 177 -14.73 -9.98 13.95
CA ALA A 177 -14.97 -10.00 12.51
C ALA A 177 -13.76 -9.45 11.72
N ALA A 178 -13.15 -8.36 12.18
CA ALA A 178 -11.92 -7.81 11.59
C ALA A 178 -10.75 -8.81 11.66
N ALA A 179 -10.53 -9.44 12.82
CA ALA A 179 -9.46 -10.43 13.00
C ALA A 179 -9.65 -11.68 12.11
N GLN A 180 -10.88 -12.19 11.99
CA GLN A 180 -11.21 -13.30 11.08
C GLN A 180 -11.00 -12.91 9.61
N THR A 181 -11.42 -11.72 9.21
CA THR A 181 -11.25 -11.24 7.83
C THR A 181 -9.78 -11.03 7.47
N LEU A 182 -8.97 -10.52 8.41
CA LEU A 182 -7.52 -10.40 8.25
C LEU A 182 -6.84 -11.78 8.11
N ALA A 183 -7.23 -12.76 8.93
CA ALA A 183 -6.69 -14.12 8.83
C ALA A 183 -7.00 -14.78 7.48
N LEU A 184 -8.21 -14.57 6.93
CA LEU A 184 -8.58 -15.02 5.59
C LEU A 184 -7.76 -14.30 4.51
N GLN A 185 -7.58 -12.99 4.64
CA GLN A 185 -6.79 -12.19 3.69
C GLN A 185 -5.31 -12.62 3.67
N GLN A 186 -4.72 -12.95 4.83
CA GLN A 186 -3.36 -13.52 4.91
C GLN A 186 -3.25 -14.94 4.31
N GLN A 187 -4.37 -15.64 4.15
CA GLN A 187 -4.45 -16.95 3.47
C GLN A 187 -4.81 -16.83 1.98
N MET A 188 -5.14 -15.63 1.47
CA MET A 188 -5.40 -15.45 0.04
C MET A 188 -4.10 -15.46 -0.75
N THR A 189 -3.91 -16.51 -1.54
CA THR A 189 -2.91 -16.54 -2.62
C THR A 189 -3.58 -16.17 -3.94
N PHE A 190 -3.06 -15.17 -4.64
CA PHE A 190 -3.58 -14.77 -5.94
C PHE A 190 -3.22 -15.79 -7.03
N THR A 191 -4.10 -15.96 -8.02
CA THR A 191 -3.84 -16.88 -9.14
C THR A 191 -2.70 -16.35 -10.03
N ARG A 192 -2.00 -17.23 -10.75
CA ARG A 192 -0.98 -16.83 -11.75
C ARG A 192 -1.53 -15.86 -12.81
N ALA A 193 -2.84 -15.94 -13.11
CA ALA A 193 -3.49 -15.01 -14.04
C ALA A 193 -3.63 -13.62 -13.42
N ASN A 194 -4.12 -13.53 -12.17
CA ASN A 194 -4.24 -12.28 -11.42
C ASN A 194 -2.88 -11.59 -11.27
N GLU A 195 -1.83 -12.36 -10.95
CA GLU A 195 -0.48 -11.82 -10.79
C GLU A 195 0.10 -11.25 -12.09
N ILE A 196 -0.10 -11.93 -13.24
CA ILE A 196 0.33 -11.42 -14.55
C ILE A 196 -0.51 -10.20 -14.98
N GLU A 197 -1.80 -10.15 -14.64
CA GLU A 197 -2.66 -8.99 -14.86
C GLU A 197 -2.17 -7.79 -14.04
N ALA A 198 -1.87 -8.00 -12.75
CA ALA A 198 -1.36 -6.99 -11.84
C ALA A 198 0.05 -6.48 -12.24
N ASP A 199 0.97 -7.37 -12.65
CA ASP A 199 2.29 -6.98 -13.17
C ASP A 199 2.16 -6.02 -14.38
N ARG A 200 1.23 -6.31 -15.30
CA ARG A 200 1.02 -5.52 -16.52
C ARG A 200 0.35 -4.18 -16.25
N VAL A 201 -0.71 -4.16 -15.45
CA VAL A 201 -1.45 -2.94 -15.10
C VAL A 201 -0.58 -2.06 -14.20
N GLY A 202 0.03 -2.63 -13.16
CA GLY A 202 0.94 -1.97 -12.25
C GLY A 202 2.17 -1.37 -12.95
N MET A 203 2.76 -2.05 -13.92
CA MET A 203 3.82 -1.46 -14.76
C MET A 203 3.32 -0.21 -15.51
N GLY A 204 2.07 -0.19 -15.98
CA GLY A 204 1.47 1.00 -16.59
C GLY A 204 1.32 2.16 -15.61
N VAL A 205 0.81 1.87 -14.40
CA VAL A 205 0.68 2.84 -13.30
C VAL A 205 2.04 3.41 -12.88
N LEU A 206 3.05 2.55 -12.71
CA LEU A 206 4.41 2.92 -12.31
C LEU A 206 5.04 3.93 -13.29
N VAL A 207 4.94 3.65 -14.59
CA VAL A 207 5.50 4.52 -15.64
C VAL A 207 4.67 5.78 -15.83
N GLY A 208 3.33 5.69 -15.74
CA GLY A 208 2.44 6.85 -15.80
C GLY A 208 2.70 7.86 -14.67
N ALA A 209 3.06 7.37 -13.49
CA ALA A 209 3.48 8.16 -12.34
C ALA A 209 4.92 8.71 -12.42
N GLY A 210 5.69 8.31 -13.44
CA GLY A 210 7.03 8.84 -13.71
C GLY A 210 8.19 8.18 -12.98
N PHE A 211 7.98 7.01 -12.35
CA PHE A 211 9.02 6.19 -11.72
C PHE A 211 9.78 5.34 -12.75
N ASP A 212 10.92 4.74 -12.34
CA ASP A 212 11.73 3.90 -13.23
C ASP A 212 11.00 2.56 -13.51
N PRO A 213 10.73 2.20 -14.78
CA PRO A 213 10.11 0.92 -15.13
C PRO A 213 10.86 -0.31 -14.59
N ASN A 214 12.16 -0.18 -14.31
CA ASN A 214 12.99 -1.28 -13.80
C ASN A 214 12.79 -1.56 -12.31
N GLY A 215 12.10 -0.68 -11.56
CA GLY A 215 11.88 -0.87 -10.12
C GLY A 215 11.14 -2.16 -9.77
N MET A 216 10.02 -2.44 -10.46
CA MET A 216 9.26 -3.69 -10.28
C MET A 216 10.09 -4.96 -10.55
N PRO A 217 10.74 -5.16 -11.73
CA PRO A 217 11.56 -6.34 -11.98
C PRO A 217 12.83 -6.43 -11.12
N ALA A 218 13.39 -5.30 -10.65
CA ALA A 218 14.49 -5.29 -9.70
C ALA A 218 14.05 -5.86 -8.35
N PHE A 219 12.90 -5.39 -7.83
CA PHE A 219 12.32 -5.91 -6.59
C PHE A 219 11.97 -7.39 -6.67
N PHE A 220 11.33 -7.85 -7.77
CA PHE A 220 11.06 -9.28 -7.99
C PHE A 220 12.35 -10.11 -8.00
N GLY A 221 13.42 -9.58 -8.61
CA GLY A 221 14.74 -10.21 -8.54
C GLY A 221 15.29 -10.33 -7.12
N THR A 222 15.09 -9.32 -6.28
CA THR A 222 15.48 -9.33 -4.86
C THR A 222 14.69 -10.37 -4.06
N MET A 223 13.37 -10.44 -4.26
CA MET A 223 12.53 -11.44 -3.60
C MET A 223 12.83 -12.88 -4.04
N ALA A 224 13.07 -13.11 -5.35
CA ALA A 224 13.46 -14.43 -5.85
C ALA A 224 14.81 -14.90 -5.29
N ARG A 225 15.79 -13.99 -5.14
CA ARG A 225 17.06 -14.30 -4.47
C ARG A 225 16.83 -14.67 -2.99
N ARG A 226 16.01 -13.92 -2.26
CA ARG A 226 15.69 -14.25 -0.86
C ARG A 226 15.01 -15.61 -0.70
N ALA A 227 13.99 -15.88 -1.52
CA ALA A 227 13.26 -17.16 -1.48
C ALA A 227 14.16 -18.36 -1.82
N GLY A 228 15.06 -18.23 -2.80
CA GLY A 228 15.99 -19.30 -3.18
C GLY A 228 17.19 -19.51 -2.25
N VAL A 229 17.47 -18.57 -1.33
CA VAL A 229 18.58 -18.69 -0.36
C VAL A 229 18.15 -19.39 0.93
N ASN A 230 16.88 -19.26 1.35
CA ASN A 230 16.39 -19.90 2.56
C ASN A 230 14.90 -20.27 2.46
N GLU A 231 14.61 -21.53 2.15
CA GLU A 231 13.24 -22.07 2.06
C GLU A 231 12.44 -21.90 3.36
N SER A 232 13.12 -21.88 4.51
CA SER A 232 12.51 -21.65 5.83
C SER A 232 12.22 -20.17 6.13
N GLN A 233 12.64 -19.23 5.26
CA GLN A 233 12.47 -17.78 5.41
C GLN A 233 11.98 -17.12 4.11
N ILE A 234 11.11 -17.80 3.36
CA ILE A 234 10.43 -17.21 2.20
C ILE A 234 9.70 -15.92 2.64
N PRO A 235 9.95 -14.76 1.99
CA PRO A 235 9.29 -13.50 2.33
C PRO A 235 7.75 -13.61 2.30
N ALA A 236 7.07 -12.86 3.17
CA ALA A 236 5.61 -12.92 3.26
C ALA A 236 4.92 -12.59 1.93
N ILE A 237 5.42 -11.56 1.22
CA ILE A 237 4.92 -11.17 -0.10
C ILE A 237 4.99 -12.30 -1.14
N VAL A 238 5.97 -13.21 -1.05
CA VAL A 238 6.13 -14.33 -2.00
C VAL A 238 5.09 -15.44 -1.75
N ARG A 239 4.47 -15.48 -0.56
CA ARG A 239 3.41 -16.46 -0.23
C ARG A 239 2.03 -16.03 -0.74
N SER A 240 1.70 -14.74 -0.66
CA SER A 240 0.49 -14.16 -1.25
C SER A 240 0.62 -13.93 -2.76
N HIS A 241 1.82 -13.54 -3.21
CA HIS A 241 2.16 -13.23 -4.60
C HIS A 241 3.31 -14.12 -5.12
N PRO A 242 3.04 -15.35 -5.60
CA PRO A 242 4.09 -16.25 -6.06
C PRO A 242 4.90 -15.68 -7.22
N ILE A 243 6.18 -15.40 -6.96
CA ILE A 243 7.11 -14.87 -7.96
C ILE A 243 7.73 -16.03 -8.75
N THR A 244 7.57 -16.00 -10.07
CA THR A 244 8.09 -17.03 -10.98
C THR A 244 9.13 -16.46 -11.93
N THR A 245 9.94 -17.34 -12.53
CA THR A 245 10.87 -16.99 -13.61
C THR A 245 10.18 -16.25 -14.76
N ASP A 246 8.97 -16.69 -15.11
CA ASP A 246 8.17 -16.11 -16.20
C ASP A 246 7.78 -14.67 -15.89
N ARG A 247 7.29 -14.39 -14.67
CA ARG A 247 6.94 -13.02 -14.23
C ARG A 247 8.15 -12.10 -14.21
N ILE A 248 9.31 -12.59 -13.77
CA ILE A 248 10.57 -11.81 -13.79
C ILE A 248 11.00 -11.53 -15.24
N ALA A 249 10.89 -12.50 -16.15
CA ALA A 249 11.23 -12.31 -17.56
C ALA A 249 10.24 -11.35 -18.24
N GLU A 250 8.95 -11.49 -17.98
CA GLU A 250 7.90 -10.64 -18.56
C GLU A 250 7.99 -9.20 -18.06
N SER A 251 8.10 -8.97 -16.75
CA SER A 251 8.26 -7.62 -16.18
C SER A 251 9.52 -6.92 -16.71
N LYS A 252 10.65 -7.62 -16.87
CA LYS A 252 11.86 -7.10 -17.54
C LYS A 252 11.61 -6.75 -19.01
N ASN A 253 10.98 -7.65 -19.77
CA ASN A 253 10.66 -7.41 -21.18
C ASN A 253 9.71 -6.22 -21.35
N ARG A 254 8.79 -6.01 -20.40
CA ARG A 254 7.86 -4.87 -20.40
C ARG A 254 8.54 -3.56 -19.99
N ALA A 255 9.38 -3.57 -18.96
CA ALA A 255 10.20 -2.42 -18.58
C ALA A 255 11.08 -1.93 -19.75
N ALA A 256 11.67 -2.85 -20.51
CA ALA A 256 12.48 -2.54 -21.69
C ALA A 256 11.70 -1.85 -22.84
N GLN A 257 10.37 -1.95 -22.89
CA GLN A 257 9.56 -1.23 -23.88
C GLN A 257 9.43 0.26 -23.54
N PHE A 258 9.46 0.61 -22.25
CA PHE A 258 9.36 1.99 -21.77
C PHE A 258 10.69 2.75 -21.73
N THR A 259 11.83 2.05 -21.77
CA THR A 259 13.18 2.66 -21.82
C THR A 259 13.66 2.97 -23.26
N GLY A 260 12.84 2.69 -24.27
CA GLY A 260 13.18 2.85 -25.70
C GLY A 260 13.13 4.30 -26.22
N LYS A 261 14.14 4.66 -27.02
CA LYS A 261 14.34 5.91 -27.81
C LYS A 261 14.94 7.15 -27.12
N ASN A 262 14.71 7.41 -25.82
CA ASN A 262 15.24 8.62 -25.15
C ASN A 262 16.22 8.36 -23.98
N GLY A 263 16.72 7.12 -23.85
CA GLY A 263 17.69 6.73 -22.81
C GLY A 263 17.05 6.34 -21.48
N MET A 264 17.84 5.73 -20.60
CA MET A 264 17.38 5.34 -19.26
C MET A 264 17.00 6.59 -18.47
N ARG A 265 15.71 6.75 -18.18
CA ARG A 265 15.26 7.67 -17.14
C ARG A 265 15.51 7.00 -15.78
N THR A 266 16.77 6.96 -15.36
CA THR A 266 17.13 6.56 -14.00
C THR A 266 16.51 7.58 -13.05
N VAL A 267 15.43 7.19 -12.37
CA VAL A 267 14.74 8.07 -11.43
C VAL A 267 15.49 8.03 -10.10
N SER A 268 16.18 9.12 -9.77
CA SER A 268 16.80 9.30 -8.46
C SER A 268 15.74 9.23 -7.36
N ASN A 269 16.09 8.62 -6.23
CA ASN A 269 15.28 8.62 -5.02
C ASN A 269 14.94 10.06 -4.59
N SER A 270 13.70 10.29 -4.16
CA SER A 270 13.35 11.50 -3.42
C SER A 270 14.04 11.51 -2.05
N VAL A 271 14.29 12.72 -1.53
CA VAL A 271 14.74 12.90 -0.14
C VAL A 271 13.69 12.32 0.83
N GLY A 272 12.40 12.43 0.51
CA GLY A 272 11.31 11.85 1.30
C GLY A 272 11.45 10.34 1.51
N TYR A 273 11.80 9.59 0.46
CA TYR A 273 12.06 8.15 0.55
C TYR A 273 13.24 7.84 1.47
N GLU A 274 14.38 8.51 1.26
CA GLU A 274 15.60 8.22 2.01
C GLU A 274 15.44 8.56 3.50
N LEU A 275 14.82 9.70 3.82
CA LEU A 275 14.53 10.09 5.20
C LEU A 275 13.49 9.18 5.85
N THR A 276 12.42 8.82 5.14
CA THR A 276 11.39 7.93 5.67
C THR A 276 11.96 6.54 5.95
N ARG A 277 12.82 6.00 5.08
CA ARG A 277 13.47 4.70 5.31
C ARG A 277 14.31 4.70 6.58
N GLU A 278 15.09 5.76 6.82
CA GLU A 278 15.89 5.86 8.04
C GLU A 278 15.04 6.19 9.29
N ARG A 279 13.96 6.96 9.14
CA ARG A 279 12.98 7.19 10.22
C ARG A 279 12.29 5.89 10.65
N LEU A 280 11.82 5.09 9.69
CA LEU A 280 11.21 3.78 9.95
C LEU A 280 12.19 2.83 10.63
N ARG A 281 13.47 2.86 10.24
CA ARG A 281 14.51 2.04 10.88
C ARG A 281 14.58 2.28 12.39
N VAL A 282 14.50 3.54 12.81
CA VAL A 282 14.45 3.91 14.23
C VAL A 282 13.11 3.53 14.85
N LEU A 283 12.00 3.95 14.26
CA LEU A 283 10.66 3.76 14.83
C LEU A 283 10.21 2.28 14.91
N THR A 284 10.81 1.40 14.11
CA THR A 284 10.58 -0.06 14.18
C THR A 284 11.85 -0.84 14.56
N THR A 285 12.76 -0.22 15.32
CA THR A 285 13.85 -0.94 16.00
C THR A 285 13.25 -1.95 17.01
N PRO A 286 13.73 -3.20 17.07
CA PRO A 286 13.18 -4.21 17.97
C PRO A 286 13.26 -3.83 19.45
N PRO A 287 12.29 -4.21 20.30
CA PRO A 287 12.36 -3.99 21.74
C PRO A 287 13.62 -4.62 22.35
N GLY A 288 14.41 -3.82 23.07
CA GLY A 288 15.68 -4.23 23.67
C GLY A 288 16.92 -3.95 22.81
N GLU A 289 16.75 -3.55 21.54
CA GLU A 289 17.82 -2.99 20.71
C GLU A 289 17.86 -1.46 20.81
N ASN A 290 19.02 -0.88 20.49
CA ASN A 290 19.21 0.57 20.45
C ASN A 290 19.52 1.03 19.02
N ALA A 291 18.62 1.84 18.46
CA ALA A 291 18.75 2.38 17.10
C ALA A 291 20.06 3.17 16.88
N VAL A 292 20.63 3.77 17.94
CA VAL A 292 21.89 4.51 17.86
C VAL A 292 23.05 3.58 17.50
N ASP A 293 23.03 2.33 17.97
CA ASP A 293 24.12 1.36 17.78
C ASP A 293 24.24 0.94 16.30
N TYR A 294 23.11 0.83 15.59
CA TYR A 294 23.09 0.66 14.13
C TYR A 294 23.88 1.76 13.43
N TYR A 295 23.64 3.04 13.78
CA TYR A 295 24.32 4.17 13.15
C TYR A 295 25.78 4.31 13.57
N GLN A 296 26.17 3.82 14.75
CA GLN A 296 27.59 3.72 15.15
C GLN A 296 28.31 2.63 14.35
N ALA A 297 27.68 1.46 14.14
CA ALA A 297 28.26 0.36 13.38
C ALA A 297 28.35 0.65 11.86
N ALA A 298 27.29 1.25 11.30
CA ALA A 298 27.21 1.60 9.88
C ALA A 298 28.18 2.74 9.51
N ASN A 299 28.24 3.80 10.33
CA ASN A 299 29.01 5.00 10.04
C ASN A 299 30.34 5.02 10.81
N LYS A 300 31.26 4.11 10.47
CA LYS A 300 32.61 4.03 11.08
C LYS A 300 33.37 5.37 11.10
N THR A 301 33.04 6.29 10.19
CA THR A 301 33.36 7.72 10.26
C THR A 301 32.16 8.55 9.81
N GLU A 302 31.91 9.70 10.43
CA GLU A 302 30.78 10.58 10.05
C GLU A 302 30.93 11.20 8.65
N ALA A 303 32.16 11.27 8.14
CA ALA A 303 32.48 11.72 6.79
C ALA A 303 31.83 10.85 5.70
N ASN A 304 31.61 9.57 5.97
CA ASN A 304 31.06 8.61 5.00
C ASN A 304 29.53 8.43 5.09
N ALA A 305 28.89 9.01 6.12
CA ALA A 305 27.45 8.89 6.33
C ALA A 305 26.67 9.79 5.35
N THR A 306 25.66 9.24 4.66
CA THR A 306 24.74 10.04 3.83
C THR A 306 23.92 11.01 4.69
N ARG A 307 23.33 12.05 4.08
CA ARG A 307 22.44 12.98 4.81
C ARG A 307 21.27 12.24 5.47
N ALA A 308 20.70 11.25 4.80
CA ALA A 308 19.66 10.40 5.38
C ALA A 308 20.15 9.57 6.58
N GLN A 309 21.35 8.98 6.53
CA GLN A 309 21.93 8.26 7.67
C GLN A 309 22.25 9.19 8.85
N ARG A 310 22.66 10.44 8.60
CA ARG A 310 22.84 11.46 9.64
C ARG A 310 21.50 11.86 10.27
N TYR A 311 20.44 12.02 9.46
CA TYR A 311 19.08 12.25 9.96
C TYR A 311 18.60 11.06 10.81
N GLY A 312 18.73 9.82 10.32
CA GLY A 312 18.41 8.61 11.08
C GLY A 312 19.15 8.52 12.41
N LYS A 313 20.46 8.81 12.43
CA LYS A 313 21.25 8.92 13.67
C LYS A 313 20.69 9.98 14.62
N ALA A 314 20.25 11.12 14.11
CA ALA A 314 19.63 12.16 14.92
C ALA A 314 18.27 11.74 15.49
N ILE A 315 17.41 11.07 14.69
CA ILE A 315 16.14 10.50 15.18
C ILE A 315 16.40 9.41 16.23
N ALA A 316 17.41 8.55 16.05
CA ALA A 316 17.81 7.56 17.05
C ALA A 316 18.22 8.21 18.38
N LEU A 317 19.03 9.28 18.32
CA LEU A 317 19.43 10.05 19.51
C LEU A 317 18.23 10.73 20.20
N LEU A 318 17.22 11.18 19.44
CA LEU A 318 15.97 11.70 19.99
C LEU A 318 15.19 10.63 20.76
N THR A 319 15.03 9.44 20.17
CA THR A 319 14.29 8.32 20.79
C THR A 319 15.02 7.68 21.98
N SER A 320 16.34 7.86 22.08
CA SER A 320 17.18 7.27 23.14
C SER A 320 17.63 8.28 24.20
N GLU A 321 16.76 9.25 24.54
CA GLU A 321 16.94 10.29 25.56
C GLU A 321 18.22 11.15 25.43
N GLN A 322 18.81 11.18 24.23
CA GLN A 322 20.06 11.89 23.93
C GLN A 322 19.84 13.06 22.98
N ALA A 323 18.68 13.70 23.07
CA ALA A 323 18.24 14.80 22.20
C ALA A 323 19.28 15.93 22.05
N SER A 324 20.03 16.25 23.10
CA SER A 324 21.07 17.29 23.08
C SER A 324 22.22 16.98 22.12
N LYS A 325 22.51 15.68 21.88
CA LYS A 325 23.50 15.22 20.89
C LYS A 325 22.95 15.27 19.45
N ALA A 326 21.63 15.25 19.27
CA ALA A 326 20.99 15.36 17.96
C ALA A 326 21.01 16.80 17.41
N ILE A 327 20.93 17.82 18.29
CA ILE A 327 20.91 19.24 17.92
C ILE A 327 22.01 19.64 16.91
N PRO A 328 23.33 19.41 17.15
CA PRO A 328 24.36 19.85 16.20
C PRO A 328 24.27 19.14 14.85
N LEU A 329 23.89 17.85 14.82
CA LEU A 329 23.67 17.11 13.57
C LEU A 329 22.51 17.71 12.76
N LEU A 330 21.41 18.06 13.43
CA LEU A 330 20.22 18.61 12.81
C LEU A 330 20.39 20.08 12.39
N GLN A 331 21.18 20.86 13.15
CA GLN A 331 21.62 22.19 12.73
C GLN A 331 22.44 22.13 11.45
N GLN A 332 23.38 21.18 11.34
CA GLN A 332 24.15 20.99 10.11
C GLN A 332 23.27 20.54 8.95
N LEU A 333 22.40 19.54 9.14
CA LEU A 333 21.50 19.06 8.09
C LEU A 333 20.58 20.16 7.55
N ARG A 334 20.02 20.98 8.45
CA ARG A 334 19.21 22.15 8.08
C ARG A 334 20.02 23.21 7.33
N ALA A 335 21.28 23.44 7.70
CA ALA A 335 22.14 24.41 7.01
C ALA A 335 22.63 23.89 5.64
N ASP A 336 22.80 22.58 5.50
CA ASP A 336 23.10 21.88 4.25
C ASP A 336 21.94 21.96 3.25
N ASP A 337 20.69 21.91 3.73
CA ASP A 337 19.47 22.03 2.93
C ASP A 337 18.28 22.53 3.77
N GLU A 338 17.94 23.82 3.63
CA GLU A 338 16.80 24.43 4.34
C GLU A 338 15.42 24.03 3.76
N THR A 339 15.37 23.37 2.59
CA THR A 339 14.11 23.01 1.91
C THR A 339 13.46 21.73 2.44
N VAL A 340 14.15 21.02 3.35
CA VAL A 340 13.70 19.75 3.91
C VAL A 340 13.01 19.96 5.26
N VAL A 341 11.66 19.93 5.27
CA VAL A 341 10.84 20.19 6.47
C VAL A 341 11.18 19.28 7.66
N GLN A 342 11.54 18.02 7.41
CA GLN A 342 11.90 17.03 8.41
C GLN A 342 13.12 17.45 9.26
N TYR A 343 14.07 18.20 8.68
CA TYR A 343 15.24 18.71 9.41
C TYR A 343 14.84 19.80 10.41
N HIS A 344 13.89 20.67 10.06
CA HIS A 344 13.38 21.70 10.97
C HIS A 344 12.52 21.09 12.09
N ILE A 345 11.62 20.16 11.75
CA ILE A 345 10.77 19.46 12.74
C ILE A 345 11.64 18.71 13.76
N ALA A 346 12.58 17.88 13.29
CA ALA A 346 13.44 17.11 14.17
C ALA A 346 14.36 18.02 15.02
N LEU A 347 14.88 19.13 14.47
CA LEU A 347 15.67 20.10 15.23
C LEU A 347 14.85 20.74 16.35
N ALA A 348 13.62 21.17 16.04
CA ALA A 348 12.74 21.79 17.03
C ALA A 348 12.34 20.80 18.14
N GLN A 349 12.07 19.53 17.79
CA GLN A 349 11.87 18.44 18.75
C GLN A 349 13.10 18.22 19.62
N ALA A 350 14.31 18.20 19.04
CA ALA A 350 15.57 18.03 19.77
C ALA A 350 15.83 19.15 20.77
N GLN A 351 15.56 20.39 20.36
CA GLN A 351 15.62 21.56 21.24
C GLN A 351 14.61 21.45 22.39
N SER A 352 13.35 21.10 22.10
CA SER A 352 12.30 20.94 23.12
C SER A 352 12.66 19.87 24.15
N LEU A 353 13.05 18.67 23.69
CA LEU A 353 13.44 17.54 24.55
C LEU A 353 14.73 17.81 25.35
N SER A 354 15.55 18.78 24.92
CA SER A 354 16.75 19.23 25.63
C SER A 354 16.50 20.45 26.55
N GLY A 355 15.24 20.85 26.76
CA GLY A 355 14.89 22.02 27.58
C GLY A 355 15.14 23.39 26.93
N GLN A 356 15.48 23.43 25.64
CA GLN A 356 15.71 24.67 24.88
C GLN A 356 14.40 25.18 24.24
N SER A 357 13.37 25.39 25.06
CA SER A 357 11.99 25.68 24.61
C SER A 357 11.89 26.93 23.72
N ASP A 358 12.58 28.02 24.06
CA ASP A 358 12.57 29.26 23.25
C ASP A 358 13.18 29.03 21.85
N ALA A 359 14.30 28.29 21.79
CA ALA A 359 14.94 27.95 20.52
C ALA A 359 14.09 26.99 19.68
N SER A 360 13.41 26.04 20.33
CA SER A 360 12.44 25.14 19.71
C SER A 360 11.29 25.90 19.06
N LEU A 361 10.69 26.86 19.79
CA LEU A 361 9.59 27.69 19.29
C LEU A 361 10.03 28.49 18.06
N VAL A 362 11.20 29.13 18.10
CA VAL A 362 11.76 29.87 16.95
C VAL A 362 11.96 28.95 15.74
N THR A 363 12.46 27.72 15.94
CA THR A 363 12.63 26.74 14.85
C THR A 363 11.27 26.29 14.28
N PHE A 364 10.26 26.01 15.11
CA PHE A 364 8.91 25.68 14.65
C PHE A 364 8.24 26.84 13.91
N GLU A 365 8.39 28.08 14.38
CA GLU A 365 7.86 29.26 13.66
C GLU A 365 8.51 29.44 12.30
N GLN A 366 9.82 29.19 12.19
CA GLN A 366 10.53 29.24 10.92
C GLN A 366 10.08 28.12 9.98
N ALA A 367 9.91 26.89 10.49
CA ALA A 367 9.34 25.78 9.73
C ALA A 367 7.95 26.14 9.17
N ARG A 368 7.07 26.73 9.99
CA ARG A 368 5.72 27.16 9.56
C ARG A 368 5.73 28.27 8.50
N LYS A 369 6.73 29.16 8.52
CA LYS A 369 6.90 30.20 7.48
C LYS A 369 7.37 29.61 6.16
N LEU A 370 8.28 28.63 6.19
CA LEU A 370 8.81 27.96 5.00
C LEU A 370 7.84 26.92 4.40
N PHE A 371 7.08 26.22 5.24
CA PHE A 371 6.23 25.10 4.86
C PHE A 371 4.75 25.29 5.28
N PRO A 372 4.06 26.37 4.88
CA PRO A 372 2.73 26.73 5.38
C PRO A 372 1.59 25.76 5.01
N ARG A 373 1.89 24.64 4.34
CA ARG A 373 0.96 23.55 4.00
C ARG A 373 1.30 22.21 4.68
N ASN A 374 2.36 22.15 5.49
CA ASN A 374 2.86 20.93 6.16
C ASN A 374 2.84 21.09 7.71
N VAL A 375 1.88 21.85 8.25
CA VAL A 375 1.77 22.15 9.70
C VAL A 375 0.32 22.01 10.16
#